data_AF-A0A939FFF3-F1
#
_entry.id   AF-A0A939FFF3-F1
#
_cell.length_a   1.000
_cell.length_b   1.000
_cell.length_c   1.000
_cell.angle_alpha   90.00
_cell.angle_beta   90.00
_cell.angle_gamma   90.00
#
_symmetry.space_group_name_H-M   'P 1'
#
loop_
_entity.id
_entity.type
_entity.pdbx_description
1 polymer ?
#
loop_
_entity_poly.entity_id
_entity_poly.type
_entity_poly.pdbx_seq_one_letter_code
_entity_poly.pdbx_strand_id
1 'polypeptide(L)'
;LAGRDKDKDKAEHNLFEADRLAKATGPAEKVHWLSFGPLNVAVHKTSVLAELDDYQGAVDSGQKIKLPDTWPRSRSAHHHAEMARSLMWTGRAEGAFKALQEARRLAPQQTRYHPTVRETYAHLDAQKRRLPETFAGYGAWLGR
;
A
#
# COMPACT_ATOMS: atom_id res chain seq x y z
N LEU A 1 6.60 8.07 13.54
CA LEU A 1 7.22 7.97 12.19
C LEU A 1 6.85 9.25 11.49
N ALA A 2 7.77 9.95 10.81
CA ALA A 2 7.52 11.30 10.31
C ALA A 2 6.19 11.45 9.53
N GLY A 3 5.82 10.48 8.69
CA GLY A 3 4.51 10.45 8.00
C GLY A 3 3.33 10.38 8.97
N ARG A 4 3.32 9.39 9.88
CA ARG A 4 2.30 9.27 10.94
C ARG A 4 2.22 10.48 11.87
N ASP A 5 3.35 11.13 12.13
CA ASP A 5 3.46 12.31 12.99
C ASP A 5 3.10 13.60 12.22
N LYS A 6 2.73 13.50 10.93
CA LYS A 6 2.38 14.59 10.01
C LYS A 6 3.49 15.62 9.82
N ASP A 7 4.73 15.23 10.09
CA ASP A 7 5.93 16.02 9.84
C ASP A 7 6.36 15.85 8.38
N LYS A 8 5.77 16.67 7.51
CA LYS A 8 5.97 16.60 6.06
C LYS A 8 7.43 16.84 5.67
N ASP A 9 8.07 17.87 6.21
CA ASP A 9 9.44 18.24 5.85
C ASP A 9 10.42 17.11 6.21
N LYS A 10 10.27 16.51 7.39
CA LYS A 10 11.08 15.37 7.79
C LYS A 10 10.78 14.12 6.97
N ALA A 11 9.52 13.88 6.61
CA ALA A 11 9.15 12.76 5.75
C ALA A 11 9.76 12.89 4.36
N GLU A 12 9.70 14.08 3.75
CA GLU A 12 10.30 14.39 2.45
C GLU A 12 11.82 14.28 2.49
N HIS A 13 12.47 14.81 3.54
CA HIS A 13 13.91 14.68 3.75
C HIS A 13 14.33 13.21 3.83
N ASN A 14 13.63 12.40 4.64
CA ASN A 14 13.94 10.97 4.77
C ASN A 14 13.77 10.21 3.44
N LEU A 15 12.73 10.54 2.66
CA LEU A 15 12.51 9.96 1.33
C LEU A 15 13.61 10.35 0.34
N PHE A 16 14.05 11.61 0.38
CA PHE A 16 15.17 12.09 -0.44
C PHE A 16 16.47 11.34 -0.11
N GLU A 17 16.81 11.22 1.17
CA GLU A 17 18.00 10.49 1.61
C GLU A 17 17.93 9.00 1.22
N ALA A 18 16.76 8.38 1.39
CA ALA A 18 16.55 6.98 0.99
C ALA A 18 16.71 6.76 -0.52
N ASP A 19 16.19 7.69 -1.34
CA ASP A 19 16.35 7.63 -2.81
C ASP A 19 17.82 7.81 -3.22
N ARG A 20 18.53 8.76 -2.61
CA ARG A 20 19.97 8.96 -2.87
C ARG A 20 20.77 7.68 -2.57
N LEU A 21 20.53 7.08 -1.40
CA LEU A 21 21.19 5.85 -0.99
C LEU A 21 20.84 4.67 -1.91
N ALA A 22 19.56 4.50 -2.24
CA ALA A 22 19.10 3.43 -3.12
C ALA A 22 19.70 3.51 -4.53
N LYS A 23 19.91 4.72 -5.06
CA LYS A 23 20.62 4.94 -6.34
C LYS A 23 22.09 4.56 -6.25
N ALA A 24 22.75 4.89 -5.14
CA ALA A 24 24.16 4.59 -4.94
C ALA A 24 24.43 3.09 -4.71
N THR A 25 23.57 2.41 -3.93
CA THR A 25 23.75 0.99 -3.61
C THR A 25 23.19 0.05 -4.67
N GLY A 26 22.23 0.51 -5.48
CA GLY A 26 21.47 -0.35 -6.38
C GLY A 26 20.53 -1.31 -5.64
N PRO A 27 19.90 -2.26 -6.38
CA PRO A 27 19.00 -3.25 -5.79
C PRO A 27 19.75 -4.24 -4.89
N ALA A 28 19.43 -4.23 -3.60
CA ALA A 28 19.97 -5.15 -2.60
C ALA A 28 18.89 -6.16 -2.13
N GLU A 29 17.98 -6.52 -3.02
CA GLU A 29 16.76 -7.27 -2.67
C GLU A 29 17.04 -8.65 -2.07
N LYS A 30 18.09 -9.31 -2.59
CA LYS A 30 18.55 -10.64 -2.16
C LYS A 30 19.67 -10.59 -1.13
N VAL A 31 20.20 -9.40 -0.82
CA VAL A 31 21.30 -9.23 0.12
C VAL A 31 20.73 -9.18 1.53
N HIS A 32 20.95 -10.23 2.31
CA HIS A 32 20.50 -10.36 3.71
C HIS A 32 19.00 -10.08 3.92
N TRP A 33 18.14 -10.33 2.91
CA TRP A 33 16.71 -10.06 2.95
C TRP A 33 16.32 -8.60 3.22
N LEU A 34 17.28 -7.67 3.15
CA LEU A 34 17.07 -6.25 3.42
C LEU A 34 15.97 -5.67 2.54
N SER A 35 15.81 -6.24 1.33
CA SER A 35 14.84 -5.77 0.32
C SER A 35 15.02 -4.28 0.01
N PHE A 36 16.23 -3.73 0.24
CA PHE A 36 16.51 -2.31 0.04
C PHE A 36 16.86 -2.08 -1.43
N GLY A 37 16.49 -0.90 -1.94
CA GLY A 37 16.71 -0.51 -3.32
C GLY A 37 15.61 0.42 -3.83
N PRO A 38 15.73 0.92 -5.07
CA PRO A 38 14.85 1.96 -5.60
C PRO A 38 13.36 1.56 -5.59
N LEU A 39 13.05 0.29 -5.86
CA LEU A 39 11.68 -0.21 -5.83
C LEU A 39 11.07 -0.15 -4.43
N ASN A 40 11.82 -0.53 -3.41
CA ASN A 40 11.33 -0.49 -2.03
C ASN A 40 11.12 0.94 -1.55
N VAL A 41 12.01 1.86 -1.92
CA VAL A 41 11.83 3.29 -1.64
C VAL A 41 10.57 3.83 -2.31
N ALA A 42 10.32 3.48 -3.57
CA ALA A 42 9.11 3.88 -4.28
C ALA A 42 7.82 3.36 -3.61
N VAL A 43 7.81 2.10 -3.15
CA VAL A 43 6.67 1.54 -2.40
C VAL A 43 6.48 2.27 -1.07
N HIS A 44 7.54 2.48 -0.29
CA HIS A 44 7.43 3.24 0.97
C HIS A 44 6.98 4.69 0.76
N LYS A 45 7.38 5.33 -0.35
CA LYS A 45 6.88 6.68 -0.70
C LYS A 45 5.35 6.69 -0.81
N THR A 46 4.75 5.63 -1.37
CA THR A 46 3.29 5.51 -1.45
C THR A 46 2.66 5.47 -0.05
N SER A 47 3.23 4.66 0.85
CA SER A 47 2.78 4.59 2.25
C SER A 47 2.91 5.94 2.96
N VAL A 48 4.03 6.65 2.79
CA VAL A 48 4.29 7.95 3.41
C VAL A 48 3.29 9.01 2.93
N LEU A 49 3.01 9.07 1.63
CA LEU A 49 2.02 10.01 1.08
C LEU A 49 0.63 9.74 1.66
N ALA A 50 0.22 8.47 1.74
CA ALA A 50 -1.05 8.09 2.35
C ALA A 50 -1.08 8.36 3.87
N GLU A 51 0.05 8.22 4.58
CA GLU A 51 0.18 8.64 5.98
C GLU A 51 0.11 10.16 6.16
N LEU A 52 0.50 10.95 5.16
CA LEU A 52 0.36 12.41 5.15
C LEU A 52 -1.01 12.90 4.65
N ASP A 53 -1.98 11.99 4.45
CA ASP A 53 -3.29 12.25 3.84
C ASP A 53 -3.23 12.78 2.39
N ASP A 54 -2.08 12.73 1.73
CA ASP A 54 -1.95 12.98 0.28
C ASP A 54 -2.32 11.71 -0.50
N TYR A 55 -3.60 11.34 -0.42
CA TYR A 55 -4.12 10.11 -1.05
C TYR A 55 -4.04 10.18 -2.59
N GLN A 56 -4.22 11.36 -3.18
CA GLN A 56 -4.11 11.52 -4.63
C GLN A 56 -2.64 11.37 -5.08
N GLY A 57 -1.69 11.98 -4.38
CA GLY A 57 -0.26 11.78 -4.61
C GLY A 57 0.16 10.33 -4.40
N ALA A 58 -0.38 9.65 -3.38
CA ALA A 58 -0.15 8.22 -3.15
C ALA A 58 -0.62 7.37 -4.34
N VAL A 59 -1.83 7.60 -4.85
CA VAL A 59 -2.34 6.92 -6.06
C VAL A 59 -1.44 7.20 -7.27
N ASP A 60 -1.08 8.46 -7.49
CA ASP A 60 -0.31 8.88 -8.66
C ASP A 60 1.12 8.34 -8.64
N SER A 61 1.72 8.21 -7.46
CA SER A 61 3.02 7.58 -7.25
C SER A 61 2.90 6.06 -7.38
N GLY A 62 1.97 5.44 -6.67
CA GLY A 62 1.88 3.99 -6.53
C GLY A 62 1.43 3.27 -7.80
N GLN A 63 0.61 3.89 -8.65
CA GLN A 63 0.20 3.29 -9.92
C GLN A 63 1.33 3.16 -10.95
N LYS A 64 2.43 3.92 -10.78
CA LYS A 64 3.61 3.88 -11.66
C LYS A 64 4.55 2.73 -11.31
N ILE A 65 4.36 2.11 -10.14
CA ILE A 65 5.24 1.07 -9.62
C ILE A 65 4.93 -0.26 -10.31
N LYS A 66 5.97 -0.87 -10.89
CA LYS A 66 5.90 -2.22 -11.45
C LYS A 66 6.53 -3.20 -10.46
N LEU A 67 5.73 -4.12 -9.93
CA LEU A 67 6.17 -5.14 -8.98
C LEU A 67 6.48 -6.44 -9.75
N PRO A 68 7.75 -6.86 -9.88
CA PRO A 68 8.06 -8.13 -10.50
C PRO A 68 7.64 -9.30 -9.60
N ASP A 69 7.32 -10.45 -10.19
CA ASP A 69 6.91 -11.66 -9.43
C ASP A 69 7.99 -12.18 -8.47
N THR A 70 9.25 -11.81 -8.72
CA THR A 70 10.40 -12.13 -7.87
C THR A 70 10.50 -11.24 -6.62
N TRP A 71 9.71 -10.17 -6.52
CA TRP A 71 9.74 -9.26 -5.39
C TRP A 71 9.01 -9.85 -4.17
N PRO A 72 9.41 -9.52 -2.92
CA PRO A 72 8.80 -10.10 -1.74
C PRO A 72 7.28 -9.89 -1.69
N ARG A 73 6.52 -10.99 -1.71
CA ARG A 73 5.04 -10.98 -1.73
C ARG A 73 4.43 -10.19 -0.57
N SER A 74 5.05 -10.22 0.60
CA SER A 74 4.62 -9.44 1.78
C SER A 74 4.69 -7.93 1.54
N ARG A 75 5.72 -7.44 0.84
CA ARG A 75 5.87 -6.03 0.46
C ARG A 75 4.90 -5.64 -0.64
N SER A 76 4.73 -6.50 -1.64
CA SER A 76 3.71 -6.31 -2.67
C SER A 76 2.31 -6.20 -2.06
N ALA A 77 1.97 -7.10 -1.14
CA ALA A 77 0.67 -7.07 -0.45
C ALA A 77 0.47 -5.79 0.37
N HIS A 78 1.52 -5.32 1.06
CA HIS A 78 1.46 -4.04 1.78
C HIS A 78 1.23 -2.86 0.83
N HIS A 79 1.95 -2.80 -0.30
CA HIS A 79 1.72 -1.78 -1.34
C HIS A 79 0.26 -1.77 -1.81
N HIS A 80 -0.32 -2.94 -2.08
CA HIS A 80 -1.72 -3.05 -2.48
C HIS A 80 -2.70 -2.61 -1.38
N ALA A 81 -2.39 -2.84 -0.09
CA ALA A 81 -3.19 -2.33 1.01
C ALA A 81 -3.17 -0.79 1.08
N GLU A 82 -2.01 -0.17 0.84
CA GLU A 82 -1.86 1.29 0.79
C GLU A 82 -2.56 1.91 -0.41
N MET A 83 -2.46 1.27 -1.58
CA MET A 83 -3.23 1.63 -2.76
C MET A 83 -4.73 1.51 -2.51
N ALA A 84 -5.18 0.45 -1.83
CA ALA A 84 -6.60 0.28 -1.50
C ALA A 84 -7.14 1.44 -0.65
N ARG A 85 -6.42 1.79 0.43
CA ARG A 85 -6.77 2.94 1.29
C ARG A 85 -6.83 4.24 0.48
N SER A 86 -5.82 4.49 -0.34
CA SER A 86 -5.70 5.75 -1.10
C SER A 86 -6.77 5.86 -2.20
N LEU A 87 -7.07 4.76 -2.89
CA LEU A 87 -8.15 4.69 -3.87
C LEU A 87 -9.52 4.90 -3.22
N MET A 88 -9.74 4.35 -2.03
CA MET A 88 -10.98 4.53 -1.29
C MET A 88 -11.19 6.02 -0.92
N TRP A 89 -10.18 6.69 -0.36
CA TRP A 89 -10.27 8.10 0.01
C TRP A 89 -10.40 9.05 -1.19
N THR A 90 -9.98 8.61 -2.38
CA THR A 90 -10.15 9.36 -3.64
C THR A 90 -11.46 9.00 -4.38
N GLY A 91 -12.38 8.25 -3.74
CA GLY A 91 -13.68 7.90 -4.30
C GLY A 91 -13.65 6.77 -5.34
N ARG A 92 -12.53 6.09 -5.52
CA ARG A 92 -12.32 5.02 -6.50
C ARG A 92 -12.60 3.64 -5.88
N ALA A 93 -13.83 3.43 -5.42
CA ALA A 93 -14.23 2.26 -4.61
C ALA A 93 -13.94 0.90 -5.27
N GLU A 94 -14.23 0.74 -6.57
CA GLU A 94 -13.93 -0.51 -7.29
C GLU A 94 -12.43 -0.80 -7.36
N GLY A 95 -11.62 0.23 -7.62
CA GLY A 95 -10.16 0.12 -7.62
C GLY A 95 -9.62 -0.24 -6.25
N ALA A 96 -10.18 0.37 -5.20
CA ALA A 96 -9.83 0.06 -3.83
C ALA A 96 -10.10 -1.42 -3.50
N PHE A 97 -11.28 -1.93 -3.87
CA PHE A 97 -11.61 -3.33 -3.62
C PHE A 97 -10.71 -4.30 -4.42
N LYS A 98 -10.43 -4.01 -5.69
CA LYS A 98 -9.47 -4.79 -6.50
C LYS A 98 -8.09 -4.86 -5.83
N ALA A 99 -7.62 -3.74 -5.27
CA ALA A 99 -6.36 -3.72 -4.55
C ALA A 99 -6.40 -4.55 -3.25
N LEU A 100 -7.51 -4.56 -2.51
CA LEU A 100 -7.68 -5.46 -1.35
C LEU A 100 -7.64 -6.95 -1.77
N GLN A 101 -8.29 -7.30 -2.88
CA GLN A 101 -8.25 -8.66 -3.42
C GLN A 101 -6.81 -9.08 -3.76
N GLU A 102 -6.03 -8.19 -4.36
CA GLU A 102 -4.65 -8.46 -4.73
C GLU A 102 -3.75 -8.60 -3.50
N ALA A 103 -3.92 -7.75 -2.48
CA ALA A 103 -3.24 -7.91 -1.20
C ALA A 103 -3.52 -9.30 -0.58
N ARG A 104 -4.79 -9.72 -0.56
CA ARG A 104 -5.20 -11.05 -0.06
C ARG A 104 -4.56 -12.19 -0.87
N ARG A 105 -4.50 -12.06 -2.20
CA ARG A 105 -3.90 -13.07 -3.08
C ARG A 105 -2.41 -13.26 -2.78
N LEU A 106 -1.70 -12.16 -2.54
CA LEU A 106 -0.24 -12.16 -2.34
C LEU A 106 0.17 -12.60 -0.93
N ALA A 107 -0.50 -12.10 0.10
CA ALA A 107 -0.19 -12.40 1.50
C ALA A 107 -1.47 -12.49 2.33
N PRO A 108 -2.22 -13.61 2.28
CA PRO A 108 -3.55 -13.72 2.88
C PRO A 108 -3.52 -13.54 4.40
N GLN A 109 -2.57 -14.15 5.11
CA GLN A 109 -2.48 -14.05 6.57
C GLN A 109 -2.16 -12.61 7.00
N GLN A 110 -1.15 -11.98 6.39
CA GLN A 110 -0.82 -10.58 6.66
C GLN A 110 -2.01 -9.66 6.39
N THR A 111 -2.66 -9.83 5.24
CA THR A 111 -3.80 -9.00 4.82
C THR A 111 -4.99 -9.15 5.76
N ARG A 112 -5.30 -10.36 6.22
CA ARG A 112 -6.43 -10.64 7.11
C ARG A 112 -6.37 -9.83 8.41
N TYR A 113 -5.16 -9.69 8.96
CA TYR A 113 -4.94 -9.05 10.26
C TYR A 113 -4.43 -7.61 10.17
N HIS A 114 -4.18 -7.08 8.97
CA HIS A 114 -3.68 -5.72 8.80
C HIS A 114 -4.76 -4.67 9.12
N PRO A 115 -4.53 -3.71 10.03
CA PRO A 115 -5.52 -2.69 10.40
C PRO A 115 -6.05 -1.89 9.21
N THR A 116 -5.14 -1.36 8.37
CA THR A 116 -5.50 -0.61 7.16
C THR A 116 -6.46 -1.36 6.23
N VAL A 117 -6.29 -2.67 6.06
CA VAL A 117 -7.15 -3.49 5.20
C VAL A 117 -8.56 -3.57 5.79
N ARG A 118 -8.66 -3.83 7.09
CA ARG A 118 -9.93 -3.96 7.81
C ARG A 118 -10.69 -2.63 7.86
N GLU A 119 -9.98 -1.54 8.08
CA GLU A 119 -10.53 -0.19 8.07
C GLU A 119 -11.00 0.20 6.67
N THR A 120 -10.17 -0.02 5.64
CA THR A 120 -10.54 0.27 4.24
C THR A 120 -11.78 -0.52 3.83
N TYR A 121 -11.83 -1.82 4.16
CA TYR A 121 -13.02 -2.64 3.90
C TYR A 121 -14.26 -2.09 4.61
N ALA A 122 -14.15 -1.73 5.90
CA ALA A 122 -15.29 -1.21 6.66
C ALA A 122 -15.85 0.10 6.08
N HIS A 123 -14.97 0.99 5.61
CA HIS A 123 -15.41 2.21 4.93
C HIS A 123 -16.08 1.93 3.58
N LEU A 124 -15.55 1.01 2.78
CA LEU A 124 -16.19 0.57 1.53
C LEU A 124 -17.56 -0.07 1.81
N ASP A 125 -17.68 -0.85 2.89
CA ASP A 125 -18.92 -1.47 3.34
C ASP A 125 -19.97 -0.43 3.76
N ALA A 126 -19.55 0.62 4.47
CA ALA A 126 -20.43 1.73 4.86
C ALA A 126 -20.93 2.56 3.67
N GLN A 127 -20.14 2.67 2.59
CA GLN A 127 -20.48 3.44 1.40
C GLN A 127 -21.38 2.69 0.39
N LYS A 128 -21.76 1.43 0.68
CA LYS A 128 -22.45 0.48 -0.21
C LYS A 128 -23.50 1.10 -1.13
N ARG A 129 -23.12 1.35 -2.39
CA ARG A 129 -24.07 1.45 -3.50
C ARG A 129 -23.72 0.61 -4.73
N ARG A 130 -22.46 0.14 -4.93
CA ARG A 130 -22.04 -0.55 -6.18
C ARG A 130 -20.82 -1.47 -6.04
N LEU A 131 -20.75 -2.35 -5.05
CA LEU A 131 -19.63 -3.31 -4.92
C LEU A 131 -20.03 -4.71 -5.44
N PRO A 132 -19.10 -5.47 -6.04
CA PRO A 132 -19.39 -6.76 -6.66
C PRO A 132 -19.77 -7.83 -5.62
N GLU A 133 -20.41 -8.92 -6.05
CA GLU A 133 -20.84 -10.03 -5.19
C GLU A 133 -19.69 -10.63 -4.35
N THR A 134 -18.48 -10.64 -4.91
CA THR A 134 -17.26 -11.09 -4.22
C THR A 134 -16.89 -10.24 -3.00
N PHE A 135 -17.49 -9.06 -2.83
CA PHE A 135 -17.30 -8.18 -1.68
C PHE A 135 -17.77 -8.84 -0.37
N ALA A 136 -18.96 -9.44 -0.36
CA ALA A 136 -19.49 -10.13 0.82
C ALA A 136 -18.59 -11.31 1.25
N GLY A 137 -18.09 -12.08 0.28
CA GLY A 137 -17.13 -13.17 0.54
C GLY A 137 -15.79 -12.67 1.08
N TYR A 138 -15.38 -11.43 0.78
CA TYR A 138 -14.21 -10.81 1.40
C TYR A 138 -14.48 -10.41 2.85
N GLY A 139 -15.66 -9.86 3.16
CA GLY A 139 -16.10 -9.55 4.53
C GLY A 139 -16.12 -10.77 5.44
N ALA A 140 -16.79 -11.84 4.99
CA ALA A 140 -16.84 -13.10 5.71
C ALA A 140 -15.43 -13.66 5.99
N TRP A 141 -14.52 -13.53 5.02
CA TRP A 141 -13.11 -13.91 5.21
C TRP A 141 -12.37 -13.02 6.21
N LEU A 142 -12.68 -11.73 6.33
CA LEU A 142 -12.14 -10.87 7.38
C LEU A 142 -12.73 -11.14 8.78
N GLY A 143 -13.81 -11.93 8.85
CA GLY A 143 -14.59 -12.18 10.06
C GLY A 143 -15.58 -11.06 10.39
N ARG A 144 -16.14 -10.41 9.36
CA ARG A 144 -17.21 -9.41 9.47
C ARG A 144 -18.50 -9.90 8.82
#